data_AF-A0A381XJ34-F1
#
_entry.id   AF-A0A381XJ34-F1
#
_cell.length_a   1.000
_cell.length_b   1.000
_cell.length_c   1.000
_cell.angle_alpha   90.00
_cell.angle_beta   90.00
_cell.angle_gamma   90.00
#
_symmetry.space_group_name_H-M   'P 1'
#
loop_
_entity.id
_entity.type
_entity.pdbx_description
1 polymer ?
#
loop_
_entity_poly.entity_id
_entity_poly.type
_entity_poly.pdbx_seq_one_letter_code
_entity_poly.pdbx_strand_id
1 'polypeptide(L)'
;MKRRQFLAYSTSSVISLGVLGDSASQAKSVSKLQNVGLQLSTVTPLMMQDFEGTLARVAEIGYTEVEFSALGHLGRPTVYVRQLLQQNDLSAPIGRISPKLPDNFAQMSRQEAFAMFREKGKPENLLETVRYSLDTALEMDQAYLNLPGLMQDNFTSADQVRRNIDLLSQAGEMCA
;
A
#
# COMPACT_ATOMS: atom_id res chain seq x y z
N MET A 1 16.60 7.10 23.81
CA MET A 1 17.81 7.67 23.17
C MET A 1 19.02 6.80 23.50
N LYS A 2 19.45 5.90 22.58
CA LYS A 2 20.76 5.22 22.64
C LYS A 2 21.34 4.85 21.26
N ARG A 3 20.66 5.20 20.15
CA ARG A 3 21.17 4.93 18.79
C ARG A 3 22.32 5.87 18.38
N ARG A 4 22.28 7.13 18.82
CA ARG A 4 23.29 8.15 18.49
C ARG A 4 24.63 7.96 19.22
N GLN A 5 24.62 7.32 20.39
CA GLN A 5 25.85 7.08 21.15
C GLN A 5 26.67 5.91 20.58
N PHE A 6 26.04 4.91 19.97
CA PHE A 6 26.74 3.77 19.37
C PHE A 6 27.62 4.16 18.16
N LEU A 7 27.18 5.14 17.36
CA LEU A 7 27.94 5.68 16.24
C LEU A 7 29.14 6.54 16.66
N ALA A 8 29.14 7.09 17.88
CA ALA A 8 30.25 7.90 18.38
C ALA A 8 31.41 7.04 18.91
N TYR A 9 31.16 5.78 19.27
CA TYR A 9 32.19 4.88 19.80
C TYR A 9 32.98 4.10 18.73
N SER A 10 32.62 4.23 17.44
CA SER A 10 33.29 3.49 16.35
C SER A 10 34.44 4.26 15.67
N THR A 11 34.71 5.52 16.07
CA THR A 11 35.70 6.38 15.37
C THR A 11 37.03 6.60 16.10
N SER A 12 37.32 5.85 17.16
CA SER A 12 38.58 6.01 17.90
C SER A 12 39.31 4.68 18.08
N SER A 13 40.19 4.33 17.13
CA SER A 13 41.37 3.51 17.38
C SER A 13 42.45 3.82 16.34
N VAL A 14 43.66 4.00 16.86
CA VAL A 14 44.78 4.73 16.25
C VAL A 14 45.65 3.83 15.36
N ILE A 15 46.21 4.48 14.35
CA ILE A 15 47.30 4.14 13.42
C ILE A 15 48.28 3.06 13.94
N SER A 16 48.49 2.02 13.13
CA SER A 16 49.73 1.22 13.13
C SER A 16 50.21 1.10 11.68
N LEU A 17 51.42 1.61 11.41
CA LEU A 17 52.12 1.44 10.15
C LEU A 17 52.50 -0.03 9.95
N GLY A 18 52.19 -0.59 8.78
CA GLY A 18 52.92 -1.74 8.24
C GLY A 18 52.06 -2.84 7.62
N VAL A 19 52.39 -3.14 6.36
CA VAL A 19 52.08 -4.35 5.58
C VAL A 19 50.76 -4.34 4.79
N LEU A 20 50.97 -4.18 3.48
CA LEU A 20 50.15 -4.59 2.33
C LEU A 20 48.94 -5.49 2.65
N GLY A 21 47.77 -4.91 2.47
CA GLY A 21 46.51 -5.62 2.36
C GLY A 21 45.49 -4.67 1.78
N ASP A 22 45.30 -4.75 0.47
CA ASP A 22 44.33 -3.96 -0.31
C ASP A 22 42.89 -4.43 0.03
N SER A 23 42.54 -4.35 1.30
CA SER A 23 41.19 -4.54 1.80
C SER A 23 40.62 -3.16 2.05
N ALA A 24 40.45 -2.41 0.96
CA ALA A 24 39.52 -1.29 0.94
C ALA A 24 38.16 -1.86 1.33
N SER A 25 37.80 -1.70 2.61
CA SER A 25 36.47 -1.97 3.13
C SER A 25 35.48 -1.22 2.26
N GLN A 26 34.85 -1.91 1.31
CA GLN A 26 33.73 -1.36 0.56
C GLN A 26 32.62 -1.11 1.57
N ALA A 27 32.56 0.12 2.09
CA ALA A 27 31.40 0.62 2.78
C ALA A 27 30.25 0.50 1.77
N LYS A 28 29.36 -0.49 1.97
CA LYS A 28 28.17 -0.64 1.15
C LYS A 28 27.43 0.70 1.21
N SER A 29 27.42 1.41 0.08
CA SER A 29 26.57 2.58 -0.13
C SER A 29 25.15 2.17 0.25
N VAL A 30 24.63 2.75 1.33
CA VAL A 30 23.23 2.53 1.70
C VAL A 30 22.41 3.22 0.60
N SER A 31 21.76 2.42 -0.26
CA SER A 31 20.85 2.94 -1.27
C SER A 31 19.77 3.75 -0.57
N LYS A 32 19.70 5.05 -0.86
CA LYS A 32 18.59 5.89 -0.39
C LYS A 32 17.30 5.36 -1.02
N LEU A 33 16.22 5.31 -0.22
CA LEU A 33 14.88 5.08 -0.75
C LEU A 33 14.60 6.16 -1.79
N GLN A 34 14.33 5.74 -3.03
CA GLN A 34 14.12 6.67 -4.14
C GLN A 34 12.69 7.20 -4.16
N ASN A 35 11.72 6.34 -3.82
CA ASN A 35 10.30 6.69 -3.83
C ASN A 35 9.71 6.42 -2.44
N VAL A 36 9.06 7.44 -1.88
CA VAL A 36 8.28 7.32 -0.64
C VAL A 36 6.86 7.74 -0.98
N GLY A 37 5.94 6.78 -0.93
CA GLY A 37 4.51 7.03 -1.17
C GLY A 37 3.73 7.31 0.11
N LEU A 38 2.55 7.92 -0.04
CA LEU A 38 1.59 8.15 1.04
C LEU A 38 0.38 7.22 0.91
N GLN A 39 0.17 6.38 1.92
CA GLN A 39 -1.09 5.65 2.07
C GLN A 39 -2.18 6.63 2.57
N LEU A 40 -3.15 6.91 1.70
CA LEU A 40 -4.18 7.95 1.87
C LEU A 40 -5.14 7.66 3.03
N SER A 41 -5.15 6.43 3.56
CA SER A 41 -5.87 6.16 4.81
C SER A 41 -5.41 7.07 5.97
N THR A 42 -4.16 7.53 5.94
CA THR A 42 -3.56 8.46 6.92
C THR A 42 -4.26 9.83 6.93
N VAL A 43 -4.81 10.25 5.80
CA VAL A 43 -5.47 11.55 5.60
C VAL A 43 -6.94 11.40 5.22
N THR A 44 -7.58 10.26 5.56
CA THR A 44 -8.98 9.97 5.21
C THR A 44 -9.96 11.11 5.51
N PRO A 45 -9.93 11.77 6.69
CA PRO A 45 -10.86 12.86 6.96
C PRO A 45 -10.70 14.04 5.99
N LEU A 46 -9.47 14.35 5.57
CA LEU A 46 -9.19 15.42 4.60
C LEU A 46 -9.67 15.02 3.20
N MET A 47 -9.41 13.77 2.78
CA MET A 47 -9.89 13.24 1.50
C MET A 47 -11.43 13.26 1.39
N MET A 48 -12.14 13.02 2.50
CA MET A 48 -13.60 13.09 2.54
C MET A 48 -14.12 14.53 2.50
N GLN A 49 -13.36 15.49 3.03
CA GLN A 49 -13.72 16.91 3.05
C GLN A 49 -13.44 17.59 1.70
N ASP A 50 -12.26 17.33 1.12
CA ASP A 50 -11.77 17.93 -0.11
C ASP A 50 -10.79 16.97 -0.79
N PHE A 51 -11.29 16.11 -1.67
CA PHE A 51 -10.49 15.06 -2.31
C PHE A 51 -9.42 15.64 -3.23
N GLU A 52 -9.82 16.57 -4.11
CA GLU A 52 -8.96 17.22 -5.09
C GLU A 52 -7.90 18.07 -4.40
N GLY A 53 -8.30 18.94 -3.47
CA GLY A 53 -7.38 19.80 -2.73
C GLY A 53 -6.43 19.02 -1.83
N THR A 54 -6.87 17.89 -1.26
CA THR A 54 -5.98 17.03 -0.45
C THR A 54 -4.89 16.39 -1.31
N LEU A 55 -5.22 15.88 -2.50
CA LEU A 55 -4.20 15.32 -3.41
C LEU A 55 -3.20 16.39 -3.87
N ALA A 56 -3.69 17.58 -4.24
CA ALA A 56 -2.80 18.70 -4.57
C ALA A 56 -1.86 19.06 -3.42
N ARG A 57 -2.39 19.10 -2.19
CA ARG A 57 -1.59 19.38 -1.00
C ARG A 57 -0.55 18.29 -0.69
N VAL A 58 -0.88 17.02 -0.96
CA VAL A 58 0.06 15.89 -0.83
C VAL A 58 1.23 16.05 -1.80
N ALA A 59 0.95 16.44 -3.05
CA ALA A 59 1.98 16.74 -4.04
C ALA A 59 2.86 17.94 -3.63
N GLU A 60 2.25 19.04 -3.16
CA GLU A 60 2.98 20.23 -2.67
C GLU A 60 3.94 19.93 -1.53
N ILE A 61 3.62 18.95 -0.67
CA ILE A 61 4.50 18.49 0.42
C ILE A 61 5.74 17.76 -0.12
N GLY A 62 5.67 17.21 -1.35
CA GLY A 62 6.76 16.53 -2.03
C GLY A 62 6.60 15.00 -2.13
N TYR A 63 5.41 14.46 -1.86
CA TYR A 63 5.11 13.07 -2.21
C TYR A 63 4.89 12.95 -3.73
N THR A 64 5.35 11.85 -4.32
CA THR A 64 5.18 11.55 -5.75
C THR A 64 4.30 10.32 -6.00
N GLU A 65 4.04 9.54 -4.95
CA GLU A 65 3.23 8.33 -5.02
C GLU A 65 2.17 8.33 -3.91
N VAL A 66 0.99 7.81 -4.22
CA VAL A 66 -0.10 7.60 -3.26
C VAL A 66 -0.70 6.20 -3.39
N GLU A 67 -1.27 5.70 -2.30
CA GLU A 67 -2.07 4.47 -2.31
C GLU A 67 -3.47 4.80 -1.78
N PHE A 68 -4.51 4.45 -2.54
CA PHE A 68 -5.89 4.68 -2.11
C PHE A 68 -6.30 3.75 -0.96
N SER A 69 -7.18 4.26 -0.11
CA SER A 69 -7.70 3.52 1.05
C SER A 69 -8.86 2.58 0.66
N ALA A 70 -9.45 1.90 1.65
CA ALA A 70 -10.64 1.06 1.43
C ALA A 70 -11.86 1.84 0.90
N LEU A 71 -11.86 3.18 1.01
CA LEU A 71 -12.92 4.02 0.46
C LEU A 71 -12.69 4.38 -1.01
N GLY A 72 -11.56 3.95 -1.60
CA GLY A 72 -11.24 4.13 -3.01
C GLY A 72 -11.31 5.59 -3.44
N HIS A 73 -12.03 5.83 -4.53
CA HIS A 73 -12.16 7.12 -5.20
C HIS A 73 -13.29 8.01 -4.66
N LEU A 74 -13.98 7.59 -3.58
CA LEU A 74 -15.13 8.30 -3.00
C LEU A 74 -16.20 8.65 -4.06
N GLY A 75 -16.53 7.69 -4.92
CA GLY A 75 -17.55 7.83 -5.97
C GLY A 75 -17.08 8.52 -7.26
N ARG A 76 -15.82 8.98 -7.34
CA ARG A 76 -15.27 9.56 -8.55
C ARG A 76 -14.98 8.49 -9.61
N PRO A 77 -15.23 8.76 -10.90
CA PRO A 77 -14.82 7.87 -11.98
C PRO A 77 -13.30 7.69 -11.98
N THR A 78 -12.84 6.47 -12.20
CA THR A 78 -11.41 6.12 -12.24
C THR A 78 -10.63 6.98 -13.23
N VAL A 79 -11.16 7.20 -14.44
CA VAL A 79 -10.54 8.05 -15.47
C VAL A 79 -10.29 9.47 -14.95
N TYR A 80 -11.25 10.03 -14.21
CA TYR A 80 -11.10 11.35 -13.59
C TYR A 80 -10.00 11.35 -12.53
N VAL A 81 -9.95 10.33 -11.67
CA VAL A 81 -8.91 10.20 -10.66
C VAL A 81 -7.52 10.06 -11.29
N ARG A 82 -7.39 9.26 -12.35
CA ARG A 82 -6.14 9.13 -13.11
C ARG A 82 -5.66 10.47 -13.67
N GLN A 83 -6.57 11.24 -14.28
CA GLN A 83 -6.25 12.57 -14.79
C GLN A 83 -5.83 13.53 -13.66
N LEU A 84 -6.53 13.49 -12.53
CA LEU A 84 -6.23 14.33 -11.37
C LEU A 84 -4.84 14.02 -10.79
N LEU A 85 -4.45 12.74 -10.70
CA LEU A 85 -3.11 12.36 -10.28
C LEU A 85 -2.05 12.92 -11.24
N GLN A 86 -2.25 12.76 -12.55
CA GLN A 86 -1.35 13.31 -13.57
C GLN A 86 -1.20 14.83 -13.48
N GLN A 87 -2.30 15.56 -13.22
CA GLN A 87 -2.27 17.01 -13.05
C GLN A 87 -1.48 17.48 -11.82
N ASN A 88 -1.31 16.62 -10.82
CA ASN A 88 -0.59 16.91 -9.59
C ASN A 88 0.80 16.24 -9.54
N ASP A 89 1.29 15.72 -10.67
CA ASP A 89 2.54 14.95 -10.74
C ASP A 89 2.61 13.79 -9.73
N LEU A 90 1.45 13.21 -9.42
CA LEU A 90 1.31 12.04 -8.56
C LEU A 90 1.10 10.78 -9.39
N SER A 91 1.53 9.65 -8.83
CA SER A 91 1.19 8.32 -9.35
C SER A 91 0.57 7.45 -8.25
N ALA A 92 -0.17 6.42 -8.64
CA ALA A 92 -0.74 5.44 -7.72
C ALA A 92 -0.39 4.02 -8.18
N PRO A 93 0.87 3.59 -8.10
CA PRO A 93 1.33 2.34 -8.71
C PRO A 93 0.74 1.08 -8.07
N ILE A 94 0.15 1.21 -6.87
CA ILE A 94 -0.39 0.10 -6.07
C ILE A 94 -1.91 0.27 -5.95
N GLY A 95 -2.64 -0.67 -6.52
CA GLY A 95 -4.07 -0.84 -6.32
C GLY A 95 -4.35 -1.60 -5.02
N ARG A 96 -5.57 -1.44 -4.50
CA ARG A 96 -5.99 -2.10 -3.27
C ARG A 96 -7.04 -3.16 -3.59
N ILE A 97 -6.81 -4.39 -3.14
CA ILE A 97 -7.84 -5.43 -3.17
C ILE A 97 -8.95 -5.03 -2.20
N SER A 98 -10.09 -4.64 -2.76
CA SER A 98 -11.26 -4.18 -2.01
C SER A 98 -12.54 -4.69 -2.66
N PRO A 99 -13.56 -5.04 -1.86
CA PRO A 99 -14.83 -5.47 -2.42
C PRO A 99 -15.52 -4.32 -3.13
N LYS A 100 -16.32 -4.66 -4.15
CA LYS A 100 -17.21 -3.69 -4.80
C LYS A 100 -18.14 -3.10 -3.76
N LEU A 101 -18.09 -1.77 -3.63
CA LEU A 101 -18.98 -1.04 -2.74
C LEU A 101 -20.39 -1.05 -3.32
N PRO A 102 -21.44 -1.28 -2.51
CA PRO A 102 -22.80 -1.16 -2.97
C PRO A 102 -23.16 0.30 -3.24
N ASP A 103 -24.12 0.56 -4.12
CA ASP A 103 -24.53 1.92 -4.50
C ASP A 103 -24.98 2.76 -3.30
N ASN A 104 -25.54 2.11 -2.27
CA ASN A 104 -25.99 2.75 -1.05
C ASN A 104 -24.91 2.89 0.04
N PHE A 105 -23.64 2.64 -0.28
CA PHE A 105 -22.54 2.66 0.70
C PHE A 105 -22.43 4.01 1.42
N ALA A 106 -22.65 5.13 0.71
CA ALA A 106 -22.56 6.47 1.28
C ALA A 106 -23.65 6.76 2.34
N GLN A 107 -24.76 6.00 2.35
CA GLN A 107 -25.84 6.14 3.33
C GLN A 107 -25.70 5.14 4.49
N MET A 108 -24.77 4.19 4.41
CA MET A 108 -24.55 3.22 5.48
C MET A 108 -23.95 3.88 6.71
N SER A 109 -24.41 3.48 7.89
CA SER A 109 -23.68 3.76 9.12
C SER A 109 -22.30 3.12 9.07
N ARG A 110 -21.38 3.67 9.87
CA ARG A 110 -20.04 3.09 10.03
C ARG A 110 -20.13 1.59 10.39
N GLN A 111 -21.03 1.21 11.29
CA GLN A 111 -21.16 -0.18 11.72
C GLN A 111 -21.56 -1.11 10.56
N GLU A 112 -22.54 -0.70 9.74
CA GLU A 112 -22.98 -1.46 8.57
C GLU A 112 -21.87 -1.58 7.52
N ALA A 113 -21.17 -0.48 7.24
CA ALA A 113 -20.03 -0.49 6.32
C ALA A 113 -18.92 -1.45 6.81
N PHE A 114 -18.57 -1.40 8.10
CA PHE A 114 -17.57 -2.32 8.68
C PHE A 114 -18.02 -3.78 8.64
N ALA A 115 -19.30 -4.07 8.93
CA ALA A 115 -19.84 -5.42 8.85
C ALA A 115 -19.80 -5.96 7.40
N MET A 116 -20.15 -5.11 6.43
CA MET A 116 -20.07 -5.44 5.00
C MET A 116 -18.62 -5.74 4.60
N PHE A 117 -17.66 -4.87 4.95
CA PHE A 117 -16.24 -5.12 4.63
C PHE A 117 -15.71 -6.39 5.28
N ARG A 118 -16.16 -6.73 6.50
CA ARG A 118 -15.78 -7.99 7.17
C ARG A 118 -16.34 -9.20 6.46
N GLU A 119 -17.60 -9.15 6.04
CA GLU A 119 -18.25 -10.25 5.33
C GLU A 119 -17.64 -10.44 3.93
N LYS A 120 -17.49 -9.36 3.18
CA LYS A 120 -16.93 -9.38 1.82
C LYS A 120 -15.42 -9.61 1.80
N GLY A 121 -14.71 -9.31 2.89
CA GLY A 121 -13.27 -9.52 3.03
C GLY A 121 -12.87 -10.94 3.44
N LYS A 122 -13.82 -11.88 3.58
CA LYS A 122 -13.50 -13.27 3.88
C LYS A 122 -12.80 -13.97 2.71
N PRO A 123 -11.91 -14.95 2.96
CA PRO A 123 -11.16 -15.63 1.90
C PRO A 123 -12.01 -16.24 0.80
N GLU A 124 -13.20 -16.77 1.10
CA GLU A 124 -14.11 -17.34 0.09
C GLU A 124 -14.52 -16.35 -1.01
N ASN A 125 -14.46 -15.05 -0.74
CA ASN A 125 -14.76 -13.98 -1.68
C ASN A 125 -13.52 -13.42 -2.40
N LEU A 126 -12.32 -13.96 -2.11
CA LEU A 126 -11.05 -13.38 -2.57
C LEU A 126 -10.97 -13.30 -4.10
N LEU A 127 -11.32 -14.37 -4.81
CA LEU A 127 -11.21 -14.41 -6.27
C LEU A 127 -12.17 -13.41 -6.94
N GLU A 128 -13.39 -13.25 -6.42
CA GLU A 128 -14.32 -12.23 -6.89
C GLU A 128 -13.78 -10.82 -6.63
N THR A 129 -13.24 -10.60 -5.43
CA THR A 129 -12.69 -9.30 -5.01
C THR A 129 -11.46 -8.92 -5.85
N VAL A 130 -10.58 -9.87 -6.13
CA VAL A 130 -9.40 -9.69 -6.98
C VAL A 130 -9.83 -9.35 -8.40
N ARG A 131 -10.80 -10.08 -8.97
CA ARG A 131 -11.33 -9.79 -10.32
C ARG A 131 -11.82 -8.35 -10.43
N TYR A 132 -12.66 -7.91 -9.50
CA TYR A 132 -13.16 -6.54 -9.47
C TYR A 132 -12.03 -5.51 -9.31
N SER A 133 -11.05 -5.80 -8.46
CA SER A 133 -9.91 -4.90 -8.21
C SER A 133 -8.98 -4.81 -9.41
N LEU A 134 -8.81 -5.89 -10.18
CA LEU A 134 -8.01 -5.92 -11.41
C LEU A 134 -8.58 -4.97 -12.47
N ASP A 135 -9.90 -4.95 -12.68
CA ASP A 135 -10.52 -4.03 -13.65
C ASP A 135 -10.18 -2.57 -13.32
N THR A 136 -10.27 -2.20 -12.04
CA THR A 136 -9.94 -0.85 -11.56
C THR A 136 -8.44 -0.57 -11.69
N ALA A 137 -7.59 -1.54 -11.35
CA ALA A 137 -6.14 -1.41 -11.41
C ALA A 137 -5.63 -1.23 -12.84
N LEU A 138 -6.20 -1.95 -13.81
CA LEU A 138 -5.89 -1.82 -15.23
C LEU A 138 -6.28 -0.43 -15.76
N GLU A 139 -7.44 0.09 -15.38
CA GLU A 139 -7.89 1.43 -15.78
C GLU A 139 -6.99 2.55 -15.19
N MET A 140 -6.50 2.34 -13.97
CA MET A 140 -5.55 3.21 -13.27
C MET A 140 -4.07 3.02 -13.68
N ASP A 141 -3.76 2.02 -14.50
CA ASP A 141 -2.37 1.65 -14.89
C ASP A 141 -1.49 1.27 -13.68
N GLN A 142 -2.04 0.48 -12.76
CA GLN A 142 -1.35 0.06 -11.53
C GLN A 142 -0.61 -1.25 -11.76
N ALA A 143 0.66 -1.29 -11.37
CA ALA A 143 1.52 -2.45 -11.56
C ALA A 143 1.33 -3.53 -10.47
N TYR A 144 0.73 -3.17 -9.34
CA TYR A 144 0.61 -4.06 -8.18
C TYR A 144 -0.77 -3.99 -7.55
N LEU A 145 -1.16 -5.08 -6.91
CA LEU A 145 -2.32 -5.15 -6.01
C LEU A 145 -1.87 -5.48 -4.59
N ASN A 146 -2.34 -4.69 -3.63
CA ASN A 146 -2.14 -4.91 -2.19
C ASN A 146 -3.36 -5.61 -1.59
N LEU A 147 -3.15 -6.78 -0.98
CA LEU A 147 -4.12 -7.40 -0.07
C LEU A 147 -3.90 -6.85 1.35
N PRO A 148 -4.73 -5.94 1.84
CA PRO A 148 -4.45 -5.20 3.08
C PRO A 148 -4.52 -6.05 4.35
N GLY A 149 -5.15 -7.22 4.28
CA GLY A 149 -5.20 -8.16 5.38
C GLY A 149 -6.29 -9.21 5.22
N LEU A 150 -6.13 -10.30 5.96
CA LEU A 150 -7.15 -11.33 6.19
C LEU A 150 -7.33 -11.47 7.70
N MET A 151 -8.58 -11.56 8.15
CA MET A 151 -8.88 -11.57 9.58
C MET A 151 -8.47 -12.89 10.23
N GLN A 152 -8.00 -12.85 11.49
CA GLN A 152 -7.40 -13.98 12.20
C GLN A 152 -8.33 -15.20 12.37
N ASP A 153 -9.62 -14.95 12.53
CA ASP A 153 -10.71 -15.92 12.53
C ASP A 153 -10.78 -16.77 11.25
N ASN A 154 -10.06 -16.37 10.19
CA ASN A 154 -9.86 -17.16 8.97
C ASN A 154 -8.63 -18.10 9.01
N PHE A 155 -7.95 -18.24 10.15
CA PHE A 155 -6.74 -19.05 10.30
C PHE A 155 -6.80 -19.97 11.53
N THR A 156 -7.99 -20.52 11.83
CA THR A 156 -8.25 -21.30 13.05
C THR A 156 -7.93 -22.79 12.95
N SER A 157 -7.68 -23.30 11.74
CA SER A 157 -7.32 -24.70 11.49
C SER A 157 -6.36 -24.84 10.31
N ALA A 158 -5.59 -25.92 10.28
CA ALA A 158 -4.66 -26.23 9.18
C ALA A 158 -5.39 -26.33 7.82
N ASP A 159 -6.60 -26.90 7.80
CA ASP A 159 -7.39 -27.01 6.58
C ASP A 159 -7.86 -25.65 6.06
N GLN A 160 -8.22 -24.73 6.97
CA GLN A 160 -8.56 -23.36 6.58
C GLN A 160 -7.35 -22.62 6.01
N VAL A 161 -6.18 -22.77 6.64
CA VAL A 161 -4.91 -22.21 6.13
C VAL A 161 -4.62 -22.74 4.73
N ARG A 162 -4.73 -24.05 4.50
CA ARG A 162 -4.50 -24.66 3.19
C ARG A 162 -5.44 -24.08 2.13
N ARG A 163 -6.74 -24.00 2.41
CA ARG A 163 -7.71 -23.38 1.49
C ARG A 163 -7.38 -21.92 1.18
N ASN A 164 -6.95 -21.13 2.17
CA ASN A 164 -6.57 -19.75 1.94
C ASN A 164 -5.33 -19.63 1.05
N ILE A 165 -4.34 -20.53 1.20
CA ILE A 165 -3.16 -20.59 0.32
C ILE A 165 -3.57 -20.92 -1.12
N ASP A 166 -4.48 -21.87 -1.32
CA ASP A 166 -4.97 -22.24 -2.65
C ASP A 166 -5.70 -21.06 -3.32
N LEU A 167 -6.48 -20.29 -2.54
CA LEU A 167 -7.17 -19.09 -3.03
C LEU A 167 -6.19 -17.96 -3.35
N LEU A 168 -5.16 -17.75 -2.53
CA LEU A 168 -4.10 -16.76 -2.80
C LEU A 168 -3.28 -17.12 -4.05
N SER A 169 -3.03 -18.41 -4.27
CA SER A 169 -2.31 -18.90 -5.45
C SER A 169 -3.12 -18.64 -6.71
N GLN A 170 -4.41 -19.01 -6.71
CA GLN A 170 -5.33 -18.70 -7.81
C GLN A 170 -5.48 -17.19 -8.05
N ALA A 171 -5.56 -16.38 -6.98
CA ALA A 171 -5.57 -14.92 -7.11
C ALA A 171 -4.28 -14.39 -7.76
N GLY A 172 -3.12 -14.97 -7.42
CA GLY A 172 -1.84 -14.62 -8.05
C GLY A 172 -1.80 -14.96 -9.54
N GLU A 173 -2.34 -16.12 -9.93
CA GLU A 173 -2.46 -16.52 -11.35
C GLU A 173 -3.33 -15.56 -12.16
N MET A 174 -4.35 -14.95 -11.55
CA MET A 174 -5.19 -13.93 -12.21
C MET A 174 -4.44 -12.61 -12.50
N CYS A 175 -3.32 -12.36 -11.81
CA CYS A 175 -2.52 -11.15 -11.95
C CYS A 175 -1.31 -11.32 -12.89
N ALA A 176 -1.07 -12.54 -13.40
CA ALA A 176 0.06 -12.87 -14.29
C ALA A 176 -0.24 -12.57 -15.76
#